data_AF-A0A1L9P185-F1
#
_entry.id   AF-A0A1L9P185-F1
#
_cell.length_a   1.000
_cell.length_b   1.000
_cell.length_c   1.000
_cell.angle_alpha   90.00
_cell.angle_beta   90.00
_cell.angle_gamma   90.00
#
_symmetry.space_group_name_H-M   'P 1'
#
loop_
_entity.id
_entity.type
_entity.pdbx_description
1 polymer ?
#
loop_
_entity_poly.entity_id
_entity_poly.type
_entity_poly.pdbx_seq_one_letter_code
_entity_poly.pdbx_strand_id
1 'polypeptide(L)'
;MSYFMWSAAAVMGLTTGVHLLAGTSDIMTPILNAEVIDPVIRGVALVVWHMVSLMLALSTIAIIYLARVQNHALLILVASLQLGFALIFLWYNLKLFSALFAMPQWTAFLLAALLMSASHFKVVRQ
;
A
#
# COMPACT_ATOMS: atom_id res chain seq x y z
N MET A 1 2.95 5.97 22.64
CA MET A 1 3.56 6.32 21.33
C MET A 1 3.51 5.17 20.31
N SER A 2 3.32 3.90 20.69
CA SER A 2 3.47 2.78 19.74
C SER A 2 2.18 2.23 19.11
N TYR A 3 1.00 2.32 19.74
CA TYR A 3 -0.20 1.65 19.23
C TYR A 3 -0.62 2.09 17.82
N PHE A 4 -0.62 3.40 17.52
CA PHE A 4 -0.95 3.86 16.15
C PHE A 4 0.04 3.37 15.10
N MET A 5 1.34 3.37 15.41
CA MET A 5 2.37 2.88 14.48
C MET A 5 2.32 1.36 14.32
N TRP A 6 2.06 0.63 15.40
CA TRP A 6 1.79 -0.82 15.35
C TRP A 6 0.52 -1.15 14.57
N SER A 7 -0.55 -0.37 14.72
CA SER A 7 -1.76 -0.49 13.91
C SER A 7 -1.48 -0.20 12.44
N ALA A 8 -0.69 0.83 12.13
CA ALA A 8 -0.27 1.10 10.74
C ALA A 8 0.55 -0.05 10.15
N ALA A 9 1.47 -0.64 10.94
CA ALA A 9 2.23 -1.81 10.54
C ALA A 9 1.32 -3.03 10.29
N ALA A 10 0.32 -3.26 11.16
CA ALA A 10 -0.63 -4.35 11.00
C ALA A 10 -1.48 -4.16 9.73
N VAL A 11 -2.01 -2.95 9.49
CA VAL A 11 -2.76 -2.61 8.27
C VAL A 11 -1.90 -2.86 7.02
N MET A 12 -0.65 -2.42 7.01
CA MET A 12 0.22 -2.63 5.84
C MET A 12 0.69 -4.07 5.66
N GLY A 13 0.96 -4.78 6.75
CA GLY A 13 1.30 -6.21 6.69
C GLY A 13 0.13 -7.03 6.15
N LEU A 14 -1.10 -6.77 6.62
CA LEU A 14 -2.31 -7.39 6.08
C LEU A 14 -2.51 -7.04 4.60
N THR A 15 -2.30 -5.77 4.23
CA THR A 15 -2.39 -5.33 2.81
C THR A 15 -1.37 -6.05 1.93
N THR A 16 -0.15 -6.26 2.44
CA THR A 16 0.90 -7.03 1.75
C THR A 16 0.48 -8.48 1.57
N GLY A 17 -0.07 -9.11 2.61
CA GLY A 17 -0.58 -10.49 2.55
C GLY A 17 -1.74 -10.64 1.58
N VAL A 18 -2.73 -9.74 1.63
CA VAL A 18 -3.86 -9.73 0.69
C VAL A 18 -3.39 -9.53 -0.74
N HIS A 19 -2.44 -8.61 -0.99
CA HIS A 19 -1.85 -8.41 -2.30
C HIS A 19 -1.20 -9.68 -2.83
N LEU A 20 -0.31 -10.31 -2.05
CA LEU A 20 0.41 -11.51 -2.46
C LEU A 20 -0.48 -12.73 -2.67
N LEU A 21 -1.51 -12.91 -1.85
CA LEU A 21 -2.33 -14.12 -1.86
C LEU A 21 -3.59 -13.93 -2.72
N ALA A 22 -4.54 -13.14 -2.22
CA ALA A 22 -5.81 -12.90 -2.91
C ALA A 22 -5.61 -12.12 -4.21
N GLY A 23 -4.71 -11.13 -4.20
CA GLY A 23 -4.40 -10.39 -5.42
C GLY A 23 -3.78 -11.26 -6.51
N THR A 24 -2.98 -12.27 -6.14
CA THR A 24 -2.41 -13.18 -7.14
C THR A 24 -3.51 -14.01 -7.80
N SER A 25 -4.42 -14.62 -7.02
CA SER A 25 -5.52 -15.42 -7.56
C SER A 25 -6.52 -14.58 -8.37
N ASP A 26 -6.88 -13.41 -7.86
CA ASP A 26 -8.02 -12.65 -8.35
C ASP A 26 -7.64 -11.68 -9.47
N ILE A 27 -6.36 -11.27 -9.55
CA ILE A 27 -5.88 -10.26 -10.50
C ILE A 27 -4.74 -10.79 -11.38
N MET A 28 -3.63 -11.23 -10.78
CA MET A 28 -2.43 -11.56 -11.56
C MET A 28 -2.61 -12.83 -12.40
N THR A 29 -3.20 -13.89 -11.84
CA THR A 29 -3.48 -15.13 -12.56
C THR A 29 -4.39 -14.90 -13.78
N PRO A 30 -5.52 -14.18 -13.68
CA PRO A 30 -6.33 -13.80 -14.85
C PRO A 30 -5.54 -13.01 -15.92
N ILE A 31 -4.69 -12.07 -15.51
CA ILE A 31 -3.85 -11.31 -16.47
C ILE A 31 -2.89 -12.25 -17.21
N LEU A 32 -2.24 -13.18 -16.51
CA LEU A 32 -1.30 -14.13 -17.14
C LEU A 32 -2.01 -15.12 -18.08
N ASN A 33 -3.25 -15.50 -17.75
CA ASN A 33 -4.05 -16.44 -18.54
C ASN A 33 -4.79 -15.78 -19.72
N ALA A 34 -4.81 -14.45 -19.80
CA ALA A 34 -5.46 -13.75 -20.91
C ALA A 34 -4.61 -13.85 -22.20
N GLU A 35 -4.90 -14.84 -23.04
CA GLU A 35 -4.17 -15.10 -24.30
C GLU A 35 -4.22 -13.94 -25.30
N VAL A 36 -5.23 -13.08 -25.20
CA VAL A 36 -5.36 -11.86 -26.02
C VAL A 36 -4.29 -10.81 -25.70
N ILE A 37 -3.64 -10.89 -24.54
CA ILE A 37 -2.59 -9.95 -24.13
C ILE A 37 -1.24 -10.45 -24.62
N ASP A 38 -0.52 -9.58 -25.33
CA ASP A 38 0.84 -9.84 -25.78
C ASP A 38 1.73 -10.40 -24.64
N PRO A 39 2.54 -11.44 -24.89
CA PRO A 39 3.37 -12.06 -23.86
C PRO A 39 4.31 -11.10 -23.13
N VAL A 40 4.85 -10.09 -23.84
CA VAL A 40 5.73 -9.08 -23.23
C VAL A 40 4.93 -8.19 -22.29
N ILE A 41 3.72 -7.78 -22.67
CA ILE A 41 2.84 -6.99 -21.81
C ILE A 41 2.46 -7.77 -20.54
N ARG A 42 2.15 -9.07 -20.65
CA ARG A 42 1.93 -9.95 -19.48
C ARG A 42 3.17 -10.02 -18.59
N GLY A 43 4.35 -10.14 -19.19
CA GLY A 43 5.63 -10.11 -18.48
C GLY A 43 5.85 -8.80 -17.72
N VAL A 44 5.56 -7.65 -18.33
CA VAL A 44 5.66 -6.34 -17.67
C VAL A 44 4.70 -6.23 -16.49
N ALA A 45 3.44 -6.69 -16.64
CA ALA A 45 2.48 -6.70 -15.54
C ALA A 45 3.00 -7.54 -14.36
N LEU A 46 3.63 -8.69 -14.63
CA LEU A 46 4.24 -9.53 -13.59
C LEU A 46 5.44 -8.84 -12.92
N VAL A 47 6.26 -8.10 -13.67
CA VAL A 47 7.37 -7.32 -13.08
C VAL A 47 6.83 -6.24 -12.14
N VAL A 48 5.83 -5.47 -12.59
CA VAL A 48 5.19 -4.42 -11.78
C VAL A 48 4.55 -5.03 -10.53
N TRP A 49 3.91 -6.19 -10.65
CA TRP A 49 3.36 -6.94 -9.52
C TRP A 49 4.41 -7.21 -8.42
N HIS A 50 5.57 -7.74 -8.80
CA HIS A 50 6.65 -8.02 -7.85
C HIS A 50 7.28 -6.74 -7.28
N MET A 51 7.40 -5.67 -8.07
CA MET A 51 7.86 -4.37 -7.56
C MET A 51 6.92 -3.82 -6.49
N VAL A 52 5.60 -3.92 -6.70
CA VAL A 52 4.60 -3.51 -5.70
C VAL A 52 4.67 -4.40 -4.47
N SER A 53 4.76 -5.73 -4.64
CA SER A 53 4.93 -6.68 -3.55
C SER A 53 6.14 -6.34 -2.66
N LEU A 54 7.29 -6.05 -3.28
CA LEU A 54 8.50 -5.63 -2.57
C LEU A 54 8.28 -4.31 -1.83
N MET A 55 7.67 -3.32 -2.48
CA MET A 55 7.42 -2.02 -1.88
C MET A 55 6.47 -2.10 -0.67
N LEU A 56 5.45 -2.95 -0.73
CA LEU A 56 4.52 -3.20 0.39
C LEU A 56 5.23 -3.89 1.56
N ALA A 57 6.05 -4.89 1.28
CA ALA A 57 6.85 -5.58 2.29
C ALA A 57 7.85 -4.63 2.97
N LEU A 58 8.60 -3.84 2.19
CA LEU A 58 9.55 -2.86 2.70
C LEU A 58 8.85 -1.75 3.50
N SER A 59 7.68 -1.28 3.03
CA SER A 59 6.87 -0.31 3.78
C SER A 59 6.44 -0.89 5.13
N THR A 60 5.99 -2.15 5.16
CA THR A 60 5.63 -2.84 6.41
C THR A 60 6.82 -2.90 7.37
N ILE A 61 7.99 -3.31 6.90
CA ILE A 61 9.23 -3.39 7.70
C ILE A 61 9.62 -1.99 8.22
N ALA A 62 9.55 -0.97 7.37
CA ALA A 62 9.88 0.41 7.76
C ALA A 62 8.93 0.94 8.84
N ILE A 63 7.63 0.65 8.76
CA ILE A 63 6.65 1.06 9.78
C ILE A 63 6.89 0.31 11.10
N ILE A 64 7.21 -1.00 11.03
CA ILE A 64 7.61 -1.80 12.20
C ILE A 64 8.87 -1.24 12.88
N TYR A 65 9.83 -0.75 12.09
CA TYR A 65 11.01 -0.06 12.61
C TYR A 65 10.65 1.27 13.26
N LEU A 66 9.82 2.10 12.60
CA LEU A 66 9.32 3.37 13.12
C LEU A 66 8.48 3.23 14.40
N ALA A 67 7.90 2.05 14.65
CA ALA A 67 7.19 1.77 15.90
C ALA A 67 8.14 1.67 17.12
N ARG A 68 9.44 1.51 16.88
CA ARG A 68 10.49 1.37 17.91
C ARG A 68 11.47 2.54 17.92
N VAL A 69 11.73 3.16 16.76
CA VAL A 69 12.74 4.20 16.59
C VAL A 69 12.12 5.44 15.96
N GLN A 70 12.32 6.60 16.56
CA GLN A 70 11.90 7.86 15.96
C GLN A 70 12.85 8.24 14.80
N ASN A 71 12.30 8.32 13.60
CA ASN A 71 13.01 8.79 12.41
C ASN A 71 12.03 9.59 11.53
N HIS A 72 12.14 10.92 11.56
CA HIS A 72 11.20 11.79 10.85
C HIS A 72 11.32 11.68 9.32
N ALA A 73 12.53 11.56 8.78
CA ALA A 73 12.73 11.44 7.34
C ALA A 73 12.07 10.15 6.80
N LEU A 74 12.29 9.03 7.47
CA LEU A 74 11.67 7.76 7.10
C LEU A 74 10.15 7.79 7.27
N LEU A 75 9.65 8.42 8.33
CA LEU A 75 8.21 8.60 8.54
C LEU A 75 7.57 9.39 7.41
N ILE A 76 8.13 10.54 7.04
CA ILE A 76 7.63 11.38 5.95
C ILE A 76 7.65 10.61 4.63
N LEU A 77 8.75 9.92 4.32
CA LEU A 77 8.88 9.13 3.10
C LEU A 77 7.79 8.06 3.01
N VAL A 78 7.67 7.22 4.04
CA VAL A 78 6.74 6.07 4.01
C VAL A 78 5.28 6.53 4.07
N ALA A 79 4.96 7.54 4.88
CA ALA A 79 3.62 8.13 4.92
C ALA A 79 3.23 8.77 3.58
N SER A 80 4.18 9.44 2.91
CA SER A 80 3.95 10.03 1.58
C SER A 80 3.73 8.95 0.52
N LEU A 81 4.45 7.84 0.57
CA LEU A 81 4.21 6.69 -0.30
C LEU A 81 2.80 6.12 -0.10
N GLN A 82 2.36 5.91 1.15
CA GLN A 82 1.01 5.41 1.43
C GLN A 82 -0.06 6.38 0.93
N LEU A 83 0.10 7.69 1.19
CA LEU A 83 -0.83 8.69 0.69
C LEU A 83 -0.84 8.73 -0.85
N GLY A 84 0.32 8.65 -1.49
CA GLY A 84 0.44 8.58 -2.95
C GLY A 84 -0.29 7.38 -3.55
N PHE A 85 -0.14 6.19 -2.97
CA PHE A 85 -0.88 5.00 -3.41
C PHE A 85 -2.39 5.16 -3.22
N ALA A 86 -2.83 5.71 -2.08
CA ALA A 86 -4.24 5.98 -1.86
C ALA A 86 -4.81 6.91 -2.94
N LEU A 87 -4.12 8.00 -3.26
CA LEU A 87 -4.53 8.97 -4.28
C LEU A 87 -4.56 8.36 -5.68
N ILE A 88 -3.57 7.55 -6.05
CA ILE A 88 -3.53 6.86 -7.35
C ILE A 88 -4.74 5.92 -7.49
N PHE A 89 -4.99 5.06 -6.49
CA PHE A 89 -6.15 4.16 -6.54
C PHE A 89 -7.46 4.92 -6.60
N LEU A 90 -7.63 5.97 -5.79
CA LEU A 90 -8.84 6.79 -5.78
C LEU A 90 -9.06 7.51 -7.12
N TRP A 91 -7.99 8.05 -7.71
CA TRP A 91 -8.05 8.69 -9.02
C TRP A 91 -8.52 7.73 -10.11
N TYR A 92 -7.92 6.54 -10.20
CA TYR A 92 -8.31 5.55 -11.20
C TYR A 92 -9.70 4.96 -10.96
N ASN A 93 -10.13 4.81 -9.70
CA ASN A 93 -11.51 4.48 -9.35
C ASN A 93 -12.51 5.47 -9.97
N LEU A 94 -12.27 6.76 -9.74
CA LEU A 94 -13.13 7.83 -10.25
C LEU A 94 -13.09 7.93 -11.77
N LYS A 95 -11.90 7.81 -12.39
CA LYS A 95 -11.73 8.03 -13.83
C LYS A 95 -12.16 6.84 -14.69
N LEU A 96 -11.92 5.61 -14.25
CA LEU A 96 -12.23 4.42 -15.05
C LEU A 96 -13.61 3.84 -14.72
N PHE A 97 -14.08 3.99 -13.47
CA PHE A 97 -15.28 3.30 -13.01
C PHE A 97 -16.40 4.25 -12.54
N SER A 98 -16.14 5.56 -12.44
CA SER A 98 -17.07 6.53 -11.84
C SER A 98 -17.60 6.08 -10.46
N ALA A 99 -16.78 5.34 -9.72
CA ALA A 99 -17.12 4.71 -8.45
C ALA A 99 -15.98 4.87 -7.47
N LEU A 100 -16.26 4.78 -6.16
CA LEU A 100 -15.23 4.89 -5.11
C LEU A 100 -14.61 3.54 -4.73
N PHE A 101 -15.31 2.43 -5.00
CA PHE A 101 -14.98 1.12 -4.43
C PHE A 101 -14.85 0.01 -5.47
N ALA A 102 -14.66 0.35 -6.75
CA ALA A 102 -14.32 -0.65 -7.76
C ALA A 102 -12.95 -1.30 -7.45
N MET A 103 -12.02 -0.51 -6.92
CA MET A 103 -10.73 -0.92 -6.40
C MET A 103 -10.56 -0.33 -4.98
N PRO A 104 -11.07 -0.99 -3.92
CA PRO A 104 -11.17 -0.41 -2.58
C PRO A 104 -9.83 -0.24 -1.84
N GLN A 105 -8.69 -0.60 -2.46
CA GLN A 105 -7.35 -0.61 -1.85
C GLN A 105 -6.92 0.76 -1.31
N TRP A 106 -7.43 1.87 -1.87
CA TRP A 106 -7.11 3.22 -1.38
C TRP A 106 -7.44 3.41 0.10
N THR A 107 -8.45 2.70 0.62
CA THR A 107 -8.88 2.79 2.02
C THR A 107 -7.78 2.33 2.99
N ALA A 108 -7.10 1.22 2.69
CA ALA A 108 -6.04 0.67 3.51
C ALA A 108 -4.81 1.59 3.53
N PHE A 109 -4.42 2.10 2.35
CA PHE A 109 -3.30 3.03 2.22
C PHE A 109 -3.57 4.36 2.94
N LEU A 110 -4.78 4.92 2.79
CA LEU A 110 -5.16 6.14 3.47
C LEU A 110 -5.18 5.94 4.99
N LEU A 111 -5.76 4.83 5.47
CA LEU A 111 -5.79 4.50 6.89
C LEU A 111 -4.38 4.38 7.46
N ALA A 112 -3.46 3.70 6.77
CA ALA A 112 -2.06 3.60 7.19
C ALA A 112 -1.40 4.99 7.28
N ALA A 113 -1.56 5.84 6.26
CA ALA A 113 -1.01 7.20 6.25
C ALA A 113 -1.55 8.05 7.42
N LEU A 114 -2.85 7.96 7.72
CA LEU A 114 -3.48 8.67 8.82
C LEU A 114 -2.99 8.18 10.19
N LEU A 115 -2.88 6.86 10.39
CA LEU A 115 -2.35 6.26 11.61
C LEU A 115 -0.89 6.67 11.86
N MET A 116 -0.06 6.66 10.82
CA MET A 116 1.32 7.13 10.89
C MET A 116 1.39 8.61 11.25
N SER A 117 0.57 9.46 10.63
CA SER A 117 0.55 10.91 10.88
C SER A 117 0.03 11.23 12.29
N ALA A 118 -0.99 10.53 12.77
CA ALA A 118 -1.55 10.69 14.12
C ALA A 118 -0.53 10.36 15.22
N SER A 119 0.43 9.46 14.95
CA SER A 119 1.52 9.17 15.88
C SER A 119 2.47 10.37 16.10
N HIS A 120 2.57 11.27 15.11
CA HIS A 120 3.46 12.43 15.12
C HIS A 120 2.88 13.64 15.88
N PHE A 121 1.57 13.89 15.79
CA PHE A 121 0.92 15.05 16.44
C PHE A 121 0.94 15.01 17.98
N LYS A 122 1.19 13.84 18.60
CA LYS A 122 1.38 13.75 20.05
C LYS A 122 2.79 14.13 20.52
N VAL A 123 3.79 14.15 19.63
CA VAL A 123 5.19 14.50 19.98
C VAL A 123 5.38 16.01 20.09
N VAL A 124 4.74 16.78 19.23
CA VAL A 124 4.92 18.25 19.16
C VAL A 124 4.23 19.00 20.33
N ARG A 125 3.44 18.30 21.15
CA ARG A 125 2.73 18.86 22.32
C ARG A 125 3.36 18.50 23.67
N GLN A 126 4.54 17.88 23.68
CA GLN A 126 5.35 17.63 24.88
C GLN A 126 6.61 18.47 24.83
#